data_AF-A0ABD5NNG2-F1
#
_entry.id   AF-A0ABD5NNG2-F1
#
_cell.length_a   1.000
_cell.length_b   1.000
_cell.length_c   1.000
_cell.angle_alpha   90.00
_cell.angle_beta   90.00
_cell.angle_gamma   90.00
#
_symmetry.space_group_name_H-M   'P 1'
#
loop_
_entity.id
_entity.type
_entity.pdbx_description
1 polymer ?
#
loop_
_entity_poly.entity_id
_entity_poly.type
_entity_poly.pdbx_seq_one_letter_code
_entity_poly.pdbx_strand_id
1 'polypeptide(L)'
;MLDPLVVAPVAIGIVLLIAGATLARYGVALMGALLGAGGGYMVAPTVATAAGVGELVASGIGITIGIVVGVLVAHMLLSLAIAAIGFGIGTYLGLTVLAPILVDGAWFVEAGAAIAIGAGVALAGMTLTNTTMIALTSFIGAALASRTLTFESFAQAQSAASLDPILFDATEPLFLALAVVGILIQIGLLKLGYAKKIVGVLPGAGSLDRSERRAEG
;
A
#
# COMPACT_ATOMS: atom_id res chain seq x y z
N MET A 1 0.64 12.52 30.29
CA MET A 1 1.36 11.40 29.66
C MET A 1 0.48 10.92 28.52
N LEU A 2 0.98 10.90 27.29
CA LEU A 2 0.18 10.42 26.16
C LEU A 2 0.15 8.89 26.20
N ASP A 3 -1.05 8.31 26.13
CA ASP A 3 -1.23 6.86 26.13
C ASP A 3 -0.59 6.26 24.85
N PRO A 4 0.34 5.29 24.96
CA PRO A 4 0.93 4.62 23.82
C PRO A 4 -0.10 4.04 22.84
N LEU A 5 -1.27 3.60 23.33
CA LEU A 5 -2.35 3.08 22.47
C LEU A 5 -2.97 4.14 21.57
N VAL A 6 -2.85 5.42 21.92
CA VAL A 6 -3.36 6.55 21.12
C VAL A 6 -2.29 7.10 20.18
N VAL A 7 -1.02 7.08 20.60
CA VAL A 7 0.11 7.61 19.81
C VAL A 7 0.54 6.63 18.71
N ALA A 8 0.57 5.33 19.00
CA ALA A 8 0.98 4.30 18.05
C ALA A 8 0.17 4.28 16.74
N PRO A 9 -1.18 4.26 16.74
CA PRO A 9 -1.94 4.22 15.50
C PRO A 9 -1.74 5.50 14.67
N VAL A 10 -1.65 6.67 15.31
CA VAL A 10 -1.39 7.93 14.61
C VAL A 10 -0.01 7.91 13.95
N ALA A 11 1.03 7.44 14.66
CA ALA A 11 2.37 7.32 14.11
C ALA A 11 2.42 6.35 12.92
N ILE A 12 1.76 5.19 13.04
CA ILE A 12 1.61 4.21 11.97
C ILE A 12 0.89 4.86 10.77
N GLY A 13 -0.19 5.60 11.02
CA GLY A 13 -0.94 6.33 10.01
C GLY A 13 -0.08 7.32 9.24
N ILE A 14 0.74 8.12 9.93
CA ILE A 14 1.67 9.07 9.32
C ILE A 14 2.70 8.36 8.43
N VAL A 15 3.29 7.25 8.90
CA VAL A 15 4.26 6.47 8.11
C VAL A 15 3.59 5.90 6.85
N LEU A 16 2.38 5.35 6.98
CA LEU A 16 1.58 4.86 5.85
C LEU A 16 1.25 5.98 4.86
N LEU A 17 0.91 7.17 5.34
CA LEU A 17 0.54 8.32 4.52
C LEU A 17 1.72 8.84 3.69
N ILE A 18 2.94 8.81 4.26
CA ILE A 18 4.15 9.30 3.59
C ILE A 18 4.79 8.24 2.70
N ALA A 19 4.91 7.01 3.19
CA ALA A 19 5.76 5.97 2.59
C ALA A 19 5.05 4.65 2.32
N GLY A 20 3.74 4.54 2.59
CA GLY A 20 3.02 3.27 2.61
C GLY A 20 3.16 2.45 1.33
N ALA A 21 2.87 3.02 0.17
CA ALA A 21 2.95 2.27 -1.09
C ALA A 21 4.37 1.83 -1.45
N THR A 22 5.38 2.61 -1.08
CA THR A 22 6.79 2.28 -1.30
C THR A 22 7.26 1.20 -0.33
N LEU A 23 6.92 1.35 0.95
CA LEU A 23 7.23 0.39 2.00
C LEU A 23 6.59 -0.97 1.74
N ALA A 24 5.33 -1.00 1.28
CA ALA A 24 4.64 -2.24 0.92
C ALA A 24 5.31 -2.96 -0.26
N ARG A 25 5.71 -2.24 -1.32
CA ARG A 25 6.40 -2.87 -2.47
C ARG A 25 7.74 -3.47 -2.08
N TYR A 26 8.58 -2.71 -1.39
CA TYR A 26 9.90 -3.19 -0.99
C TYR A 26 9.83 -4.23 0.12
N GLY A 27 8.89 -4.10 1.06
CA GLY A 27 8.66 -5.08 2.12
C GLY A 27 8.25 -6.44 1.55
N VAL A 28 7.28 -6.45 0.64
CA VAL A 28 6.84 -7.69 -0.03
C VAL A 28 7.96 -8.28 -0.89
N ALA A 29 8.70 -7.45 -1.64
CA ALA A 29 9.83 -7.93 -2.43
C ALA A 29 10.94 -8.53 -1.55
N LEU A 30 11.27 -7.89 -0.43
CA LEU A 30 12.26 -8.40 0.52
C LEU A 30 11.82 -9.72 1.13
N MET A 31 10.56 -9.82 1.58
CA MET A 31 10.01 -11.07 2.10
C MET A 31 10.01 -12.18 1.06
N GLY A 32 9.63 -11.86 -0.18
CA GLY A 32 9.72 -12.78 -1.31
C GLY A 32 11.16 -13.24 -1.57
N ALA A 33 12.12 -12.33 -1.54
CA ALA A 33 13.54 -12.65 -1.70
C ALA A 33 14.06 -13.55 -0.58
N LEU A 34 13.73 -13.27 0.67
CA LEU A 34 14.18 -14.06 1.83
C LEU A 34 13.58 -15.48 1.81
N LEU A 35 12.27 -15.59 1.60
CA LEU A 35 11.59 -16.89 1.51
C LEU A 35 12.06 -17.68 0.28
N GLY A 36 12.23 -16.99 -0.85
CA GLY A 36 12.74 -17.56 -2.08
C GLY A 36 14.19 -18.05 -1.96
N ALA A 37 15.08 -17.26 -1.36
CA ALA A 37 16.45 -17.66 -1.07
C ALA A 37 16.49 -18.90 -0.17
N GLY A 38 15.67 -18.92 0.89
CA GLY A 38 15.56 -20.06 1.79
C GLY A 38 15.09 -21.33 1.07
N GLY A 39 14.05 -21.22 0.24
CA GLY A 39 13.55 -22.34 -0.58
C GLY A 39 14.58 -22.82 -1.60
N GLY A 40 15.25 -21.89 -2.29
CA GLY A 40 16.30 -22.18 -3.26
C GLY A 40 17.50 -22.90 -2.63
N TYR A 41 17.90 -22.50 -1.43
CA TYR A 41 18.97 -23.15 -0.68
C TYR A 41 18.61 -24.58 -0.25
N MET A 42 17.36 -24.83 0.15
CA MET A 42 16.91 -26.17 0.54
C MET A 42 16.80 -27.15 -0.64
N VAL A 43 16.41 -26.66 -1.82
CA VAL A 43 16.18 -27.51 -3.01
C VAL A 43 17.45 -27.71 -3.84
N ALA A 44 18.37 -26.77 -3.83
CA ALA A 44 19.56 -26.78 -4.69
C ALA A 44 20.49 -28.00 -4.53
N PRO A 45 20.83 -28.46 -3.31
CA PRO A 45 21.70 -29.63 -3.14
C PRO A 45 21.10 -30.90 -3.76
N THR A 46 19.78 -31.08 -3.63
CA THR A 46 19.04 -32.25 -4.16
C THR A 46 19.03 -32.28 -5.69
N VAL A 47 18.92 -31.11 -6.33
CA VAL A 47 18.95 -31.02 -7.80
C VAL A 47 20.38 -31.12 -8.34
N ALA A 48 21.37 -30.57 -7.62
CA ALA A 48 22.76 -30.58 -8.06
C ALA A 48 23.45 -31.93 -7.92
N THR A 49 23.10 -32.70 -6.89
CA THR A 49 23.54 -34.10 -6.75
C THR A 49 23.03 -34.96 -7.89
N ALA A 50 21.80 -34.74 -8.36
CA ALA A 50 21.26 -35.40 -9.55
C ALA A 50 21.93 -34.95 -10.86
N ALA A 51 22.46 -33.72 -10.92
CA ALA A 51 23.09 -33.15 -12.11
C ALA A 51 24.63 -33.28 -12.13
N GLY A 52 25.26 -33.81 -11.07
CA GLY A 52 26.72 -33.95 -10.96
C GLY A 52 27.48 -32.64 -10.78
N VAL A 53 26.81 -31.57 -10.30
CA VAL A 53 27.39 -30.24 -10.10
C VAL A 53 27.92 -30.09 -8.67
N GLY A 54 29.04 -29.38 -8.50
CA GLY A 54 29.60 -29.11 -7.17
C GLY A 54 28.67 -28.31 -6.26
N GLU A 55 28.57 -28.72 -5.00
CA GLU A 55 27.60 -28.26 -4.00
C GLU A 55 27.66 -26.74 -3.72
N LEU A 56 28.87 -26.15 -3.78
CA LEU A 56 29.06 -24.72 -3.57
C LEU A 56 28.51 -23.87 -4.73
N VAL A 57 28.68 -24.34 -5.98
CA VAL A 57 28.16 -23.64 -7.16
C VAL A 57 26.64 -23.82 -7.24
N ALA A 58 26.16 -25.01 -6.89
CA ALA A 58 24.75 -25.34 -6.84
C ALA A 58 23.95 -24.49 -5.85
N SER A 59 24.44 -24.34 -4.62
CA SER A 59 23.77 -23.53 -3.59
C SER A 59 23.72 -22.05 -3.98
N GLY A 60 24.80 -21.51 -4.55
CA GLY A 60 24.83 -20.12 -5.04
C GLY A 60 23.82 -19.86 -6.16
N ILE A 61 23.74 -20.77 -7.15
CA ILE A 61 22.75 -20.69 -8.23
C ILE A 61 21.33 -20.83 -7.67
N GLY A 62 21.11 -21.79 -6.76
CA GLY A 62 19.84 -22.05 -6.11
C GLY A 62 19.28 -20.86 -5.35
N ILE A 63 20.11 -20.21 -4.54
CA ILE A 63 19.74 -18.99 -3.82
C ILE A 63 19.35 -17.89 -4.80
N THR A 64 20.15 -17.68 -5.85
CA THR A 64 19.92 -16.60 -6.83
C THR A 64 18.61 -16.82 -7.59
N ILE A 65 18.36 -18.03 -8.08
CA ILE A 65 17.10 -18.40 -8.74
C ILE A 65 15.94 -18.30 -7.74
N GLY A 66 16.14 -18.79 -6.52
CA GLY A 66 15.17 -18.72 -5.44
C GLY A 66 14.74 -17.30 -5.13
N ILE A 67 15.67 -16.34 -5.04
CA ILE A 67 15.38 -14.91 -4.85
C ILE A 67 14.50 -14.40 -5.99
N VAL A 68 14.90 -14.65 -7.25
CA VAL A 68 14.15 -14.15 -8.42
C VAL A 68 12.74 -14.70 -8.44
N VAL A 69 12.59 -16.02 -8.27
CA VAL A 69 11.29 -16.69 -8.23
C VAL A 69 10.46 -16.20 -7.04
N GLY A 70 11.07 -16.08 -5.86
CA GLY A 70 10.39 -15.63 -4.65
C GLY A 70 9.87 -14.20 -4.75
N VAL A 71 10.65 -13.28 -5.32
CA VAL A 71 10.21 -11.90 -5.60
C VAL A 71 9.05 -11.88 -6.61
N LEU A 72 9.15 -12.66 -7.69
CA LEU A 72 8.09 -12.79 -8.70
C LEU A 72 6.78 -13.30 -8.09
N VAL A 73 6.85 -14.37 -7.31
CA VAL A 73 5.69 -14.96 -6.63
C VAL A 73 5.09 -13.99 -5.63
N ALA A 74 5.91 -13.34 -4.81
CA ALA A 74 5.45 -12.34 -3.85
C ALA A 74 4.75 -11.16 -4.53
N HIS A 75 5.25 -10.73 -5.70
CA HIS A 75 4.61 -9.67 -6.47
C HIS A 75 3.25 -10.11 -7.06
N MET A 76 3.14 -11.36 -7.54
CA MET A 76 1.87 -11.92 -8.00
C MET A 76 0.84 -12.02 -6.87
N LEU A 77 1.28 -12.47 -5.68
CA LEU A 77 0.41 -12.55 -4.50
C LEU A 77 -0.04 -11.16 -4.04
N LEU A 78 0.82 -10.15 -4.10
CA LEU A 78 0.42 -8.77 -3.82
C LEU A 78 -0.66 -8.29 -4.78
N SER A 79 -0.51 -8.57 -6.07
CA SER A 79 -1.51 -8.22 -7.08
C SER A 79 -2.85 -8.92 -6.83
N LEU A 80 -2.80 -10.20 -6.44
CA LEU A 80 -3.99 -10.99 -6.08
C LEU A 80 -4.67 -10.46 -4.82
N ALA A 81 -3.90 -10.10 -3.79
CA ALA A 81 -4.43 -9.52 -2.56
C ALA A 81 -5.15 -8.20 -2.83
N ILE A 82 -4.57 -7.34 -3.67
CA ILE A 82 -5.19 -6.07 -4.09
C ILE A 82 -6.48 -6.33 -4.87
N ALA A 83 -6.48 -7.31 -5.78
CA ALA A 83 -7.68 -7.69 -6.52
C ALA A 83 -8.79 -8.21 -5.58
N ALA A 84 -8.45 -9.04 -4.58
CA ALA A 84 -9.42 -9.56 -3.61
C ALA A 84 -10.03 -8.45 -2.75
N ILE A 85 -9.22 -7.50 -2.28
CA ILE A 85 -9.70 -6.33 -1.53
C ILE A 85 -10.57 -5.45 -2.43
N GLY A 86 -10.13 -5.18 -3.66
CA GLY A 86 -10.90 -4.42 -4.65
C GLY A 86 -12.23 -5.07 -4.99
N PHE A 87 -12.26 -6.40 -5.12
CA PHE A 87 -13.48 -7.17 -5.33
C PHE A 87 -14.45 -7.01 -4.16
N GLY A 88 -13.97 -7.15 -2.92
CA GLY A 88 -14.81 -7.01 -1.73
C GLY A 88 -15.43 -5.62 -1.61
N ILE A 89 -14.60 -4.57 -1.71
CA ILE A 89 -15.05 -3.17 -1.63
C ILE A 89 -15.97 -2.83 -2.81
N GLY A 90 -15.59 -3.20 -4.03
CA GLY A 90 -16.35 -2.93 -5.24
C GLY A 90 -17.70 -3.64 -5.27
N THR A 91 -17.78 -4.87 -4.76
CA THR A 91 -19.06 -5.60 -4.63
C THR A 91 -19.94 -4.96 -3.58
N TYR A 92 -19.38 -4.56 -2.42
CA TYR A 92 -20.13 -3.88 -1.38
C TYR A 92 -20.71 -2.54 -1.84
N LEU A 93 -19.90 -1.69 -2.48
CA LEU A 93 -20.36 -0.43 -3.07
C LEU A 93 -21.31 -0.67 -4.25
N GLY A 94 -21.06 -1.74 -5.01
CA GLY A 94 -21.96 -2.27 -6.02
C GLY A 94 -23.34 -2.52 -5.47
N LEU A 95 -23.48 -3.22 -4.34
CA LEU A 95 -24.76 -3.55 -3.72
C LEU A 95 -25.44 -2.34 -3.07
N THR A 96 -24.68 -1.52 -2.36
CA THR A 96 -25.22 -0.48 -1.46
C THR A 96 -25.51 0.85 -2.13
N VAL A 97 -24.74 1.20 -3.16
CA VAL A 97 -24.82 2.52 -3.81
C VAL A 97 -25.18 2.39 -5.28
N LEU A 98 -24.51 1.51 -6.02
CA LEU A 98 -24.61 1.50 -7.49
C LEU A 98 -25.79 0.67 -8.00
N ALA A 99 -26.06 -0.50 -7.44
CA ALA A 99 -27.17 -1.37 -7.80
C ALA A 99 -28.53 -0.66 -7.77
N PRO A 100 -28.91 0.05 -6.68
CA PRO A 100 -30.20 0.76 -6.63
C PRO A 100 -30.31 1.94 -7.60
N ILE A 101 -29.19 2.39 -8.22
CA ILE A 101 -29.18 3.48 -9.19
C ILE A 101 -29.15 2.94 -10.64
N LEU A 102 -28.44 1.83 -10.88
CA LEU A 102 -28.22 1.28 -12.22
C LEU A 102 -29.31 0.29 -12.65
N VAL A 103 -29.94 -0.42 -11.71
CA VAL A 103 -30.87 -1.51 -12.02
C VAL A 103 -32.08 -1.43 -11.10
N ASP A 104 -33.24 -1.12 -11.66
CA ASP A 104 -34.53 -1.37 -11.01
C ASP A 104 -34.97 -2.81 -11.34
N GLY A 105 -34.88 -3.73 -10.37
CA GLY A 105 -35.18 -5.14 -10.64
C GLY A 105 -35.25 -6.05 -9.43
N ALA A 106 -35.36 -7.36 -9.67
CA ALA A 106 -35.34 -8.35 -8.60
C ALA A 106 -33.94 -8.47 -7.97
N TRP A 107 -33.90 -8.80 -6.68
CA TRP A 107 -32.67 -8.85 -5.85
C TRP A 107 -31.51 -9.66 -6.46
N PHE A 108 -31.78 -10.67 -7.28
CA PHE A 108 -30.75 -11.48 -7.94
C PHE A 108 -30.05 -10.76 -9.10
N VAL A 109 -30.73 -9.81 -9.77
CA VAL A 109 -30.14 -8.99 -10.83
C VAL A 109 -29.24 -7.91 -10.23
N GLU A 110 -29.68 -7.30 -9.12
CA GLU A 110 -28.89 -6.34 -8.34
C GLU A 110 -27.62 -7.00 -7.78
N ALA A 111 -27.74 -8.20 -7.20
CA ALA A 111 -26.60 -8.96 -6.72
C ALA A 111 -25.62 -9.34 -7.85
N GLY A 112 -26.14 -9.75 -9.01
CA GLY A 112 -25.30 -10.04 -10.18
C GLY A 112 -24.56 -8.80 -10.69
N ALA A 113 -25.24 -7.65 -10.76
CA ALA A 113 -24.64 -6.38 -11.15
C ALA A 113 -23.54 -5.94 -10.17
N ALA A 114 -23.78 -6.09 -8.87
CA ALA A 114 -22.79 -5.76 -7.86
C ALA A 114 -21.53 -6.64 -7.92
N ILE A 115 -21.68 -7.94 -8.14
CA ILE A 115 -20.55 -8.85 -8.35
C ILE A 115 -19.76 -8.45 -9.61
N ALA A 116 -20.45 -8.07 -10.69
CA ALA A 116 -19.80 -7.61 -11.91
C ALA A 116 -19.02 -6.30 -11.70
N ILE A 117 -19.59 -5.37 -10.92
CA ILE A 117 -18.91 -4.13 -10.52
C ILE A 117 -17.68 -4.46 -9.67
N GLY A 118 -17.81 -5.33 -8.67
CA GLY A 118 -16.69 -5.81 -7.86
C GLY A 118 -15.59 -6.44 -8.70
N ALA A 119 -15.94 -7.29 -9.66
CA ALA A 119 -14.99 -7.88 -10.59
C ALA A 119 -14.29 -6.82 -11.46
N GLY A 120 -15.02 -5.82 -11.94
CA GLY A 120 -14.46 -4.68 -12.66
C GLY A 120 -13.45 -3.89 -11.82
N VAL A 121 -13.79 -3.61 -10.56
CA VAL A 121 -12.89 -2.94 -9.61
C VAL A 121 -11.67 -3.81 -9.30
N ALA A 122 -11.82 -5.12 -9.16
CA ALA A 122 -10.72 -6.05 -8.95
C ALA A 122 -9.75 -6.06 -10.14
N LEU A 123 -10.27 -6.11 -11.37
CA LEU A 123 -9.48 -6.07 -12.60
C LEU A 123 -8.78 -4.72 -12.77
N ALA A 124 -9.48 -3.61 -12.49
CA ALA A 124 -8.88 -2.29 -12.46
C ALA A 124 -7.78 -2.19 -11.39
N GLY A 125 -8.01 -2.76 -10.21
CA GLY A 125 -7.04 -2.83 -9.12
C GLY A 125 -5.78 -3.60 -9.49
N MET A 126 -5.94 -4.72 -10.22
CA MET A 126 -4.85 -5.57 -10.70
C MET A 126 -4.03 -4.94 -11.83
N THR A 127 -4.66 -4.11 -12.67
CA THR A 127 -3.99 -3.39 -13.76
C THR A 127 -3.33 -2.09 -13.27
N LEU A 128 -3.95 -1.40 -12.30
CA LEU A 128 -3.44 -0.17 -11.69
C LEU A 128 -2.84 -0.39 -10.29
N THR A 129 -2.21 -1.54 -10.05
CA THR A 129 -1.66 -1.96 -8.74
C THR A 129 -0.88 -0.85 -8.03
N ASN A 130 -0.06 -0.09 -8.76
CA ASN A 130 0.71 1.03 -8.19
C ASN A 130 -0.18 2.16 -7.67
N THR A 131 -1.19 2.55 -8.44
CA THR A 131 -2.13 3.63 -8.08
C THR A 131 -3.05 3.19 -6.95
N THR A 132 -3.56 1.95 -7.02
CA THR A 132 -4.42 1.35 -6.00
C THR A 132 -3.70 1.28 -4.66
N MET A 133 -2.43 0.86 -4.65
CA MET A 133 -1.62 0.86 -3.42
C MET A 133 -1.42 2.25 -2.83
N ILE A 134 -1.16 3.26 -3.67
CA ILE A 134 -1.03 4.65 -3.22
C ILE A 134 -2.34 5.12 -2.60
N ALA A 135 -3.46 4.90 -3.29
CA ALA A 135 -4.78 5.27 -2.79
C ALA A 135 -5.06 4.57 -1.45
N LEU A 136 -4.98 3.24 -1.39
CA LEU A 136 -5.27 2.46 -0.18
C LEU A 136 -4.41 2.88 1.01
N THR A 137 -3.09 3.00 0.83
CA THR A 137 -2.19 3.36 1.93
C THR A 137 -2.36 4.80 2.38
N SER A 138 -2.70 5.71 1.46
CA SER A 138 -3.04 7.10 1.80
C SER A 138 -4.36 7.19 2.56
N PHE A 139 -5.37 6.44 2.15
CA PHE A 139 -6.67 6.38 2.82
C PHE A 139 -6.57 5.77 4.22
N ILE A 140 -5.90 4.62 4.35
CA ILE A 140 -5.67 3.98 5.66
C ILE A 140 -4.80 4.88 6.54
N GLY A 141 -3.73 5.46 5.97
CA GLY A 141 -2.87 6.39 6.68
C GLY A 141 -3.62 7.61 7.19
N ALA A 142 -4.53 8.16 6.37
CA ALA A 142 -5.37 9.29 6.73
C ALA A 142 -6.33 8.92 7.87
N ALA A 143 -7.04 7.79 7.77
CA ALA A 143 -7.97 7.34 8.81
C ALA A 143 -7.30 7.11 10.18
N LEU A 144 -6.09 6.54 10.19
CA LEU A 144 -5.32 6.37 11.42
C LEU A 144 -4.77 7.70 11.94
N ALA A 145 -4.33 8.60 11.05
CA ALA A 145 -3.78 9.90 11.42
C ALA A 145 -4.85 10.87 11.93
N SER A 146 -6.06 10.85 11.36
CA SER A 146 -7.23 11.62 11.83
C SER A 146 -7.89 11.03 13.07
N ARG A 147 -7.43 9.85 13.54
CA ARG A 147 -8.00 9.11 14.68
C ARG A 147 -9.44 8.62 14.47
N THR A 148 -9.91 8.55 13.22
CA THR A 148 -11.20 7.96 12.89
C THR A 148 -11.17 6.43 13.00
N LEU A 149 -10.00 5.80 12.86
CA LEU A 149 -9.79 4.39 13.20
C LEU A 149 -8.85 4.26 14.41
N THR A 150 -9.33 3.65 15.48
CA THR A 150 -8.56 3.41 16.71
C THR A 150 -8.54 1.91 17.04
N PHE A 151 -7.53 1.45 17.78
CA PHE A 151 -7.48 0.04 18.21
C PHE A 151 -8.68 -0.36 19.07
N GLU A 152 -9.27 0.62 19.77
CA GLU A 152 -10.46 0.44 20.58
C GLU A 152 -11.71 0.19 19.73
N SER A 153 -11.86 0.85 18.57
CA SER A 153 -12.98 0.60 17.65
C SER A 153 -12.91 -0.79 17.02
N PHE A 154 -11.71 -1.29 16.73
CA PHE A 154 -11.51 -2.66 16.28
C PHE A 154 -11.84 -3.69 17.38
N ALA A 155 -11.43 -3.45 18.62
CA ALA A 155 -11.75 -4.31 19.76
C ALA A 155 -13.26 -4.37 20.04
N GLN A 156 -13.94 -3.22 19.91
CA GLN A 156 -15.39 -3.12 20.05
C GLN A 156 -16.13 -3.79 18.90
N ALA A 157 -15.70 -3.62 17.65
CA ALA A 157 -16.29 -4.30 16.50
C ALA A 157 -16.16 -5.83 16.58
N GLN A 158 -15.01 -6.32 17.05
CA GLN A 158 -14.79 -7.75 17.30
C GLN A 158 -15.74 -8.28 18.38
N SER A 159 -15.94 -7.52 19.45
CA SER A 159 -16.75 -7.91 20.61
C SER A 159 -18.25 -7.81 20.34
N ALA A 160 -18.68 -6.82 19.56
CA ALA A 160 -20.08 -6.59 19.20
C ALA A 160 -20.51 -7.32 17.92
N ALA A 161 -19.58 -7.95 17.20
CA ALA A 161 -19.80 -8.54 15.88
C ALA A 161 -20.54 -7.58 14.91
N SER A 162 -20.25 -6.28 15.02
CA SER A 162 -20.85 -5.22 14.22
C SER A 162 -19.77 -4.36 13.59
N LEU A 163 -20.03 -3.86 12.39
CA LEU A 163 -19.14 -2.96 11.65
C LEU A 163 -19.41 -1.49 11.95
N ASP A 164 -20.47 -1.15 12.69
CA ASP A 164 -20.80 0.23 13.08
C ASP A 164 -19.62 1.00 13.70
N PRO A 165 -18.80 0.41 14.60
CA PRO A 165 -17.66 1.13 15.17
C PRO A 165 -16.54 1.42 14.17
N ILE A 166 -16.51 0.71 13.03
CA ILE A 166 -15.49 0.85 11.98
C ILE A 166 -16.01 1.72 10.83
N LEU A 167 -17.32 1.96 10.75
CA LEU A 167 -17.92 2.88 9.78
C LEU A 167 -17.49 4.32 10.12
N PHE A 168 -16.52 4.84 9.36
CA PHE A 168 -16.03 6.21 9.49
C PHE A 168 -16.78 7.15 8.54
N ASP A 169 -16.95 8.40 8.97
CA ASP A 169 -17.52 9.45 8.14
C ASP A 169 -16.48 9.94 7.12
N ALA A 170 -16.59 9.42 5.89
CA ALA A 170 -15.70 9.79 4.78
C ALA A 170 -15.84 11.26 4.34
N THR A 171 -16.83 11.99 4.86
CA THR A 171 -17.07 13.40 4.57
C THR A 171 -16.29 14.35 5.48
N GLU A 172 -15.59 13.81 6.50
CA GLU A 172 -14.85 14.64 7.44
C GLU A 172 -13.70 15.40 6.73
N PRO A 173 -13.65 16.74 6.82
CA PRO A 173 -12.74 17.55 6.00
C PRO A 173 -11.26 17.30 6.32
N LEU A 174 -10.95 16.93 7.56
CA LEU A 174 -9.58 16.59 7.97
C LEU A 174 -9.11 15.27 7.32
N PHE A 175 -9.97 14.26 7.30
CA PHE A 175 -9.69 12.98 6.65
C PHE A 175 -9.46 13.14 5.15
N LEU A 176 -10.34 13.87 4.46
CA LEU A 176 -10.19 14.15 3.04
C LEU A 176 -8.91 14.94 2.73
N ALA A 177 -8.61 15.96 3.54
CA ALA A 177 -7.38 16.72 3.38
C ALA A 177 -6.13 15.83 3.53
N LEU A 178 -6.11 14.97 4.56
CA LEU A 178 -5.00 14.04 4.79
C LEU A 178 -4.88 12.97 3.69
N ALA A 179 -6.00 12.44 3.20
CA ALA A 179 -6.02 11.45 2.12
C ALA A 179 -5.46 12.06 0.81
N VAL A 180 -5.90 13.26 0.45
CA VAL A 180 -5.38 14.00 -0.71
C VAL A 180 -3.90 14.30 -0.55
N VAL A 181 -3.48 14.80 0.62
CA VAL A 181 -2.07 15.08 0.91
C VAL A 181 -1.23 13.80 0.79
N GLY A 182 -1.68 12.67 1.32
CA GLY A 182 -1.00 11.37 1.21
C GLY A 182 -0.83 10.94 -0.24
N ILE A 183 -1.91 11.03 -1.04
CA ILE A 183 -1.87 10.70 -2.47
C ILE A 183 -0.86 11.60 -3.19
N LEU A 184 -0.87 12.91 -2.94
CA LEU A 184 0.05 13.85 -3.57
C LEU A 184 1.52 13.59 -3.18
N ILE A 185 1.78 13.27 -1.91
CA ILE A 185 3.13 12.94 -1.41
C ILE A 185 3.65 11.68 -2.10
N GLN A 186 2.85 10.61 -2.14
CA GLN A 186 3.25 9.31 -2.66
C GLN A 186 3.33 9.24 -4.19
N ILE A 187 2.48 9.99 -4.90
CA ILE A 187 2.61 10.19 -6.36
C ILE A 187 3.89 10.98 -6.70
N GLY A 188 4.43 11.71 -5.73
CA GLY A 188 5.71 12.38 -5.87
C GLY A 188 5.62 13.86 -6.25
N LEU A 189 4.55 14.56 -5.86
CA LEU A 189 4.51 16.03 -6.00
C LEU A 189 5.67 16.71 -5.25
N LEU A 190 6.19 16.09 -4.18
CA LEU A 190 7.43 16.50 -3.49
C LEU A 190 8.72 16.11 -4.23
N LYS A 191 8.69 15.11 -5.11
CA LYS A 191 9.81 14.69 -5.98
C LYS A 191 9.92 15.52 -7.27
N LEU A 192 8.82 16.12 -7.74
CA LEU A 192 8.74 16.88 -8.99
C LEU A 192 9.27 18.34 -8.91
N GLY A 193 10.23 18.61 -8.03
CA GLY A 193 10.87 19.92 -7.97
C GLY A 193 10.01 21.06 -7.40
N TYR A 194 8.77 20.80 -6.97
CA TYR A 194 7.96 21.80 -6.27
C TYR A 194 8.54 22.15 -4.90
N ALA A 195 9.18 21.22 -4.19
CA ALA A 195 9.93 21.55 -2.98
C ALA A 195 11.11 22.50 -3.28
N LYS A 196 11.85 22.28 -4.39
CA LYS A 196 12.86 23.24 -4.88
C LYS A 196 12.25 24.57 -5.34
N LYS A 197 11.04 24.56 -5.89
CA LYS A 197 10.35 25.76 -6.37
C LYS A 197 9.79 26.58 -5.20
N ILE A 198 9.30 25.94 -4.14
CA ILE A 198 8.85 26.58 -2.89
C ILE A 198 10.07 27.13 -2.14
N VAL A 199 11.16 26.35 -2.02
CA VAL A 199 12.42 26.82 -1.42
C VAL A 199 13.08 27.92 -2.27
N GLY A 200 12.96 27.87 -3.59
CA GLY A 200 13.44 28.90 -4.51
C GLY A 200 12.61 30.18 -4.51
N VAL A 201 11.38 30.15 -3.98
CA VAL A 201 10.50 31.31 -3.79
C VAL A 201 10.64 31.89 -2.37
N LEU A 202 11.29 31.19 -1.44
CA LEU A 202 11.65 31.75 -0.13
C LEU A 202 12.85 32.71 -0.28
N PRO A 203 12.66 34.02 -0.05
CA PRO A 203 13.74 35.00 -0.14
C PRO A 203 14.72 34.78 1.03
N GLY A 204 15.84 34.11 0.75
CA GLY A 204 16.90 33.88 1.75
C GLY A 204 17.90 32.77 1.42
N ALA A 205 17.50 31.77 0.62
CA ALA A 205 18.37 30.63 0.27
C ALA A 205 19.49 30.97 -0.74
N GLY A 206 19.41 32.11 -1.43
CA GLY A 206 20.41 32.58 -2.39
C GLY A 206 21.68 33.21 -1.78
N SER A 207 21.80 33.22 -0.45
CA SER A 207 22.95 33.83 0.24
C SER A 207 24.11 32.86 0.50
N LEU A 208 23.88 31.55 0.47
CA LEU A 208 24.91 30.55 0.75
C LEU A 208 25.85 30.30 -0.44
N ASP A 209 25.40 30.51 -1.67
CA ASP A 209 26.21 30.35 -2.90
C ASP A 209 27.12 31.56 -3.19
N ARG A 210 26.85 32.71 -2.54
CA ARG A 210 27.64 33.94 -2.73
C ARG A 210 28.80 34.06 -1.74
N SER A 211 28.75 33.38 -0.59
CA SER A 211 29.85 33.44 0.39
C SER A 211 31.05 32.58 0.00
N GLU A 212 30.86 31.45 -0.71
CA GLU A 212 31.99 30.62 -1.17
C GLU A 212 32.82 31.32 -2.25
N ARG A 213 32.19 32.03 -3.20
CA ARG A 213 32.92 32.76 -4.26
C ARG A 213 33.70 33.98 -3.78
N ARG A 214 33.52 34.44 -2.54
CA ARG A 214 34.28 35.56 -1.97
C ARG A 214 35.45 35.13 -1.09
N ALA A 215 35.59 33.84 -0.80
CA ALA A 215 36.74 33.30 -0.07
C ALA A 215 37.91 32.93 -1.00
N GLU A 216 37.69 32.92 -2.32
CA GLU A 216 38.69 32.58 -3.34
C GLU A 216 39.15 33.78 -4.18
N GLY A 217 38.84 35.01 -3.75
CA GLY A 217 39.22 36.27 -4.43
C GLY A 217 40.19 37.10 -3.63
#